data_AF-A0A0B8PKC9-F1
#
_entry.id   AF-A0A0B8PKC9-F1
#
_cell.length_a   1.000
_cell.length_b   1.000
_cell.length_c   1.000
_cell.angle_alpha   90.00
_cell.angle_beta   90.00
_cell.angle_gamma   90.00
#
_symmetry.space_group_name_H-M   'P 1'
#
loop_
_entity.id
_entity.type
_entity.pdbx_description
1 polymer ?
#
loop_
_entity_poly.entity_id
_entity_poly.type
_entity_poly.pdbx_seq_one_letter_code
_entity_poly.pdbx_strand_id
1 'polypeptide(L)'
;MTLKEKLLEWWDRYLSKYTLILARTNALLLILCYSAFVYFGYRLTGEHALTDKLVDFIYFLAVTGSTVGYGDMSPSTASGRMFTAFFVIPLSLAYLVSS
;
A
#
# COMPACT_ATOMS: atom_id res chain seq x y z
N MET A 1 19.78 -3.56 -39.99
CA MET A 1 19.48 -3.03 -38.65
C MET A 1 19.12 -1.56 -38.79
N THR A 2 17.84 -1.24 -38.66
CA THR A 2 17.28 0.08 -38.94
C THR A 2 17.39 1.02 -37.72
N LEU A 3 17.34 2.34 -37.93
CA LEU A 3 17.46 3.32 -36.85
C LEU A 3 16.39 3.13 -35.76
N LYS A 4 15.19 2.69 -36.15
CA LYS A 4 14.08 2.37 -35.24
C LYS A 4 14.42 1.20 -34.32
N GLU A 5 15.07 0.16 -34.84
CA GLU A 5 15.50 -1.01 -34.06
C GLU A 5 16.56 -0.65 -33.03
N LYS A 6 17.56 0.17 -33.40
CA LYS A 6 18.55 0.68 -32.43
C LYS A 6 17.94 1.56 -31.35
N LEU A 7 16.94 2.37 -31.70
CA LEU A 7 16.24 3.22 -30.75
C LEU A 7 15.42 2.39 -29.76
N LEU A 8 14.73 1.35 -30.24
CA LEU A 8 13.97 0.41 -29.42
C LEU A 8 14.88 -0.40 -28.49
N GLU A 9 16.00 -0.93 -28.98
CA GLU A 9 16.95 -1.64 -28.12
C GLU A 9 17.59 -0.72 -27.08
N TRP A 10 17.89 0.53 -27.44
CA TRP A 10 18.41 1.51 -26.49
C TRP A 10 17.36 1.85 -25.43
N TRP A 11 16.12 2.06 -25.85
CA TRP A 11 14.96 2.31 -24.98
C TRP A 11 14.73 1.15 -24.00
N ASP A 12 14.71 -0.09 -24.48
CA ASP A 12 14.49 -1.28 -23.67
C ASP A 12 15.68 -1.62 -22.77
N ARG A 13 16.87 -1.07 -23.00
CA ARG A 13 18.07 -1.39 -22.22
C ARG A 13 18.41 -0.32 -21.18
N TYR A 14 18.11 0.95 -21.48
CA TYR A 14 18.33 2.07 -20.58
C TYR A 14 17.05 2.48 -19.86
N LEU A 15 15.98 2.79 -20.60
CA LEU A 15 14.77 3.37 -20.00
C LEU A 15 14.04 2.38 -19.09
N SER A 16 13.97 1.11 -19.48
CA SER A 16 13.39 0.02 -18.67
C SER A 16 14.08 -0.15 -17.31
N LYS A 17 15.40 0.02 -17.24
CA LYS A 17 16.16 -0.11 -15.98
C LYS A 17 15.88 1.06 -15.05
N TYR A 18 15.83 2.28 -15.60
CA TYR A 18 15.49 3.46 -14.81
C TYR A 18 14.02 3.45 -14.38
N THR A 19 13.08 3.04 -15.23
CA THR A 19 11.68 2.91 -14.84
C THR A 19 11.49 1.84 -13.77
N LEU A 20 12.22 0.72 -13.84
CA LEU A 20 12.08 -0.37 -12.86
C LEU A 20 12.72 -0.02 -11.50
N ILE A 21 13.86 0.67 -11.49
CA ILE A 21 14.50 1.16 -10.25
C ILE A 21 13.67 2.30 -9.64
N LEU A 22 13.19 3.24 -10.45
CA LEU A 22 12.32 4.32 -10.02
C LEU A 22 10.97 3.80 -9.52
N ALA A 23 10.39 2.80 -10.18
CA ALA A 23 9.16 2.14 -9.75
C ALA A 23 9.34 1.43 -8.40
N ARG A 24 10.47 0.74 -8.17
CA ARG A 24 10.74 0.06 -6.89
C ARG A 24 10.93 1.05 -5.73
N THR A 25 11.67 2.13 -5.94
CA THR A 25 11.85 3.19 -4.93
C THR A 25 10.54 3.92 -4.64
N ASN A 26 9.73 4.19 -5.68
CA ASN A 26 8.42 4.80 -5.52
C ASN A 26 7.42 3.87 -4.83
N ALA A 27 7.48 2.55 -5.05
CA ALA A 27 6.60 1.59 -4.39
C ALA A 27 6.81 1.58 -2.87
N LEU A 28 8.06 1.60 -2.39
CA LEU A 28 8.36 1.70 -0.96
C LEU A 28 7.82 3.00 -0.35
N LEU A 29 7.99 4.13 -1.04
CA LEU A 29 7.44 5.41 -0.60
C LEU A 29 5.91 5.39 -0.56
N LEU A 30 5.26 4.78 -1.54
CA LEU A 30 3.80 4.64 -1.58
C LEU A 30 3.28 3.77 -0.43
N ILE A 31 3.98 2.68 -0.08
CA ILE A 31 3.63 1.82 1.05
C ILE A 31 3.77 2.58 2.37
N LEU A 32 4.85 3.35 2.55
CA LEU A 32 5.06 4.15 3.75
C LEU A 32 4.01 5.27 3.86
N CYS A 33 3.72 5.98 2.77
CA CYS A 33 2.68 7.01 2.72
C CYS A 33 1.30 6.43 3.02
N TYR A 34 0.97 5.26 2.45
CA TYR A 34 -0.28 4.55 2.73
C TYR A 34 -0.39 4.15 4.20
N SER A 35 0.65 3.52 4.74
CA SER A 35 0.70 3.10 6.14
C SER A 35 0.57 4.29 7.09
N ALA A 36 1.22 5.41 6.78
CA ALA A 36 1.09 6.65 7.55
C ALA A 36 -0.33 7.23 7.45
N PHE A 37 -0.93 7.27 6.26
CA PHE A 37 -2.31 7.74 6.05
C PHE A 37 -3.30 6.93 6.87
N VAL A 38 -3.18 5.60 6.85
CA VAL A 38 -4.05 4.69 7.61
C VAL A 38 -3.83 4.84 9.12
N TYR A 39 -2.58 4.97 9.57
CA TYR A 39 -2.25 5.20 10.97
C TYR A 39 -2.86 6.51 11.50
N PHE A 40 -2.69 7.61 10.77
CA PHE A 40 -3.31 8.90 11.12
C PHE A 40 -4.84 8.83 11.06
N GLY A 41 -5.41 8.16 10.06
CA GLY A 41 -6.85 7.93 9.95
C GLY A 41 -7.41 7.25 11.21
N TYR A 42 -6.79 6.17 11.67
CA TYR A 42 -7.22 5.46 12.87
C TYR A 42 -7.03 6.25 14.17
N ARG A 43 -5.98 7.06 14.27
CA ARG A 43 -5.82 7.98 15.41
C ARG A 43 -6.93 9.04 15.44
N LEU A 44 -7.35 9.53 14.28
CA LEU A 44 -8.46 10.50 14.17
C LEU A 44 -9.82 9.88 14.46
N THR A 45 -10.04 8.61 14.09
CA THR A 45 -11.29 7.91 14.40
C THR A 45 -11.38 7.46 15.86
N GLY A 46 -10.33 7.65 16.66
CA GLY A 46 -10.28 7.25 18.07
C GLY A 46 -9.93 5.77 18.30
N GLU A 47 -9.36 5.10 17.30
CA GLU A 47 -8.91 3.70 17.40
C GLU A 47 -7.53 3.62 18.06
N HIS A 48 -7.45 4.06 19.32
CA HIS A 48 -6.22 4.00 20.11
C HIS A 48 -5.79 2.55 20.34
N ALA A 49 -6.74 1.63 20.56
CA ALA A 49 -6.44 0.22 20.79
C ALA A 49 -5.67 -0.45 19.63
N LEU A 50 -5.92 -0.08 18.37
CA LEU A 50 -5.19 -0.61 17.21
C LEU A 50 -3.89 0.14 16.94
N THR A 51 -3.75 1.38 17.39
CA THR A 51 -2.62 2.26 17.05
C THR A 51 -1.60 2.42 18.16
N ASP A 52 -1.94 2.09 19.42
CA ASP A 52 -1.04 2.21 20.57
C ASP A 52 0.13 1.23 20.51
N LYS A 53 -0.07 0.07 19.88
CA LYS A 53 1.00 -0.88 19.56
C LYS A 53 1.23 -0.92 18.06
N LEU A 54 2.40 -0.44 17.63
CA LEU A 54 2.82 -0.50 16.23
C LEU A 54 2.78 -1.91 15.64
N VAL A 55 3.06 -2.93 16.44
CA VAL A 55 3.02 -4.34 16.01
C VAL A 55 1.59 -4.76 15.64
N ASP A 56 0.61 -4.43 16.48
CA ASP A 56 -0.80 -4.76 16.25
C ASP A 56 -1.33 -4.01 15.02
N PHE A 57 -0.95 -2.75 14.84
CA PHE A 57 -1.27 -1.96 13.64
C PHE A 57 -0.72 -2.60 12.35
N ILE A 58 0.57 -2.95 12.33
CA ILE A 58 1.22 -3.56 11.17
C ILE A 58 0.60 -4.93 10.88
N TYR A 59 0.32 -5.73 11.92
CA TYR A 59 -0.36 -7.01 11.78
C TYR A 59 -1.76 -6.84 11.18
N PHE A 60 -2.57 -5.93 11.71
CA PHE A 60 -3.90 -5.63 11.18
C PHE A 60 -3.84 -5.18 9.71
N LEU A 61 -2.91 -4.28 9.39
CA LEU A 61 -2.72 -3.78 8.03
C LEU A 61 -2.27 -4.89 7.08
N ALA A 62 -1.39 -5.80 7.51
CA ALA A 62 -0.95 -6.94 6.72
C ALA A 62 -2.05 -7.98 6.51
N VAL A 63 -2.81 -8.34 7.55
CA VAL A 63 -3.91 -9.33 7.49
C VAL A 63 -5.07 -8.81 6.65
N THR A 64 -5.40 -7.52 6.79
CA THR A 64 -6.44 -6.87 5.99
C THR A 64 -5.95 -6.65 4.56
N GLY A 65 -4.71 -6.19 4.41
CA GLY A 65 -4.09 -5.92 3.12
C GLY A 65 -3.91 -7.17 2.25
N SER A 66 -3.58 -8.29 2.88
CA SER A 66 -3.51 -9.62 2.23
C SER A 66 -4.87 -10.27 1.99
N THR A 67 -5.98 -9.61 2.36
CA THR A 67 -7.35 -10.12 2.27
C THR A 67 -7.64 -11.38 3.10
N VAL A 68 -6.72 -11.77 4.00
CA VAL A 68 -6.90 -12.92 4.90
C VAL A 68 -8.00 -12.65 5.91
N GLY A 69 -7.95 -11.49 6.58
CA GLY A 69 -9.03 -11.01 7.45
C GLY A 69 -9.42 -11.95 8.60
N TYR A 70 -8.47 -12.33 9.47
CA TYR A 70 -8.74 -13.20 10.62
C TYR A 70 -9.84 -12.68 11.56
N GLY A 71 -10.04 -11.37 11.62
CA GLY A 71 -11.09 -10.72 12.43
C GLY A 71 -10.81 -10.65 13.92
N ASP A 72 -9.61 -11.09 14.35
CA ASP A 72 -9.09 -10.97 15.72
C ASP A 72 -8.78 -9.52 16.11
N MET A 73 -8.32 -8.72 15.16
CA MET A 73 -8.15 -7.27 15.29
C MET A 73 -9.02 -6.55 14.28
N SER A 74 -9.89 -5.65 14.75
CA SER A 74 -10.75 -4.84 13.89
C SER A 74 -11.12 -3.52 14.57
N PRO A 75 -11.38 -2.45 13.79
CA PRO A 75 -11.80 -1.17 14.34
C PRO A 75 -13.11 -1.33 15.11
N SER A 76 -13.13 -0.84 16.35
CA SER A 76 -14.29 -0.97 17.25
C SER A 76 -15.29 0.18 17.10
N THR A 77 -14.83 1.35 16.65
CA THR A 77 -15.63 2.56 16.43
C THR A 77 -16.40 2.50 15.11
N ALA A 78 -17.56 3.16 15.06
CA ALA A 78 -18.34 3.27 13.83
C ALA A 78 -17.55 3.99 12.71
N SER A 79 -16.85 5.06 13.05
CA SER A 79 -16.00 5.83 12.13
C SER A 79 -14.82 5.02 11.62
N GLY A 80 -14.12 4.27 12.49
CA GLY A 80 -13.02 3.39 12.11
C GLY A 80 -13.44 2.28 11.15
N ARG A 81 -14.64 1.70 11.36
CA ARG A 81 -15.21 0.70 10.45
C ARG A 81 -15.52 1.29 9.07
N MET A 82 -16.13 2.47 9.02
CA MET A 82 -16.37 3.16 7.75
C MET A 82 -15.06 3.52 7.03
N PHE A 83 -14.07 4.05 7.76
CA PHE A 83 -12.76 4.34 7.21
C PHE A 83 -12.10 3.11 6.60
N THR A 84 -12.17 1.98 7.30
CA THR A 84 -11.64 0.69 6.82
C THR A 84 -12.32 0.25 5.53
N ALA A 85 -13.65 0.30 5.49
CA ALA A 85 -14.44 -0.15 4.35
C ALA A 85 -14.19 0.70 3.09
N PHE A 86 -14.10 2.03 3.23
CA PHE A 86 -13.98 2.95 2.09
C PHE A 86 -12.54 3.24 1.66
N PHE A 87 -11.57 3.19 2.58
CA PHE A 87 -10.19 3.56 2.28
C PHE A 87 -9.23 2.37 2.38
N VAL A 88 -9.28 1.57 3.44
CA VAL A 88 -8.27 0.53 3.68
C VAL A 88 -8.42 -0.64 2.69
N ILE A 89 -9.63 -1.16 2.52
CA ILE A 89 -9.89 -2.32 1.64
C ILE A 89 -9.63 -1.99 0.16
N PRO A 90 -10.16 -0.88 -0.42
CA PRO A 90 -9.97 -0.60 -1.84
C PRO A 90 -8.52 -0.26 -2.18
N LEU A 91 -7.81 0.48 -1.31
CA LEU A 91 -6.39 0.76 -1.52
C LEU A 91 -5.55 -0.52 -1.43
N SER A 92 -5.81 -1.40 -0.46
CA SER A 92 -5.09 -2.66 -0.33
C SER A 92 -5.20 -3.54 -1.58
N LEU A 93 -6.41 -3.66 -2.13
CA LEU A 93 -6.65 -4.41 -3.38
C LEU A 93 -5.96 -3.77 -4.58
N ALA A 94 -5.98 -2.44 -4.67
CA ALA A 94 -5.27 -1.72 -5.73
C ALA A 94 -3.76 -1.99 -5.70
N TYR A 95 -3.16 -2.09 -4.51
CA TYR A 95 -1.75 -2.46 -4.37
C TYR A 95 -1.47 -3.90 -4.81
N LEU A 96 -2.26 -4.87 -4.37
CA LEU A 96 -2.10 -6.29 -4.74
C LEU A 96 -2.22 -6.54 -6.24
N VAL A 97 -3.10 -5.82 -6.93
CA VAL A 97 -3.27 -5.93 -8.39
C VAL A 97 -2.12 -5.26 -9.16
N SER A 98 -1.42 -4.31 -8.53
CA SER A 98 -0.35 -3.52 -9.17
C SER A 98 1.04 -4.15 -9.11
N SER A 99 1.23 -5.22 -8.31
CA SER A 99 2.49 -5.95 -8.10
C SER A 99 2.53 -7.26 -8.89
#